data_AF-A0A3M1Z6N1-F1
#
_entry.id   AF-A0A3M1Z6N1-F1
#
_cell.length_a   1.000
_cell.length_b   1.000
_cell.length_c   1.000
_cell.angle_alpha   90.00
_cell.angle_beta   90.00
_cell.angle_gamma   90.00
#
_symmetry.space_group_name_H-M   'P 1'
#
loop_
_entity.id
_entity.type
_entity.pdbx_description
1 polymer ?
#
loop_
_entity_poly.entity_id
_entity_poly.type
_entity_poly.pdbx_seq_one_letter_code
_entity_poly.pdbx_strand_id
1 'polypeptide(L)' 'VYDRWGGVVYESRSPTPAWDGSGASAGVYTYKILVENTLTGEHIERFGDVVLVR' A
#
# COMPACT_ATOMS: atom_id res chain seq x y z
N VAL A 1 2.51 -0.74 2.26
CA VAL A 1 2.30 0.63 2.76
C VAL A 1 3.46 0.96 3.67
N TYR A 2 4.01 2.15 3.51
CA TYR A 2 5.21 2.60 4.18
C TYR A 2 4.92 3.86 4.98
N ASP A 3 5.55 4.01 6.13
CA ASP A 3 5.61 5.28 6.84
C ASP A 3 6.53 6.29 6.12
N ARG A 4 6.56 7.53 6.61
CA ARG A 4 7.38 8.62 6.06
C ARG A 4 8.90 8.38 6.11
N TRP A 5 9.34 7.35 6.83
CA TRP A 5 10.75 6.97 6.97
C TRP A 5 11.11 5.76 6.10
N GLY A 6 10.17 5.24 5.32
CA GLY A 6 10.34 4.05 4.49
C GLY A 6 10.15 2.74 5.26
N GLY A 7 9.69 2.79 6.51
CA GLY A 7 9.35 1.60 7.30
C GLY A 7 8.07 0.95 6.78
N VAL A 8 8.07 -0.38 6.61
CA VAL A 8 6.87 -1.13 6.20
C VAL A 8 5.89 -1.17 7.37
N VAL A 9 4.70 -0.59 7.19
CA VAL A 9 3.62 -0.64 8.20
C VAL A 9 2.52 -1.64 7.84
N TYR A 10 2.43 -2.04 6.57
CA TYR A 10 1.48 -3.05 6.11
C TYR A 10 1.93 -3.67 4.78
N GLU A 11 1.79 -4.98 4.65
CA GLU A 11 2.04 -5.75 3.43
C GLU A 11 1.00 -6.87 3.30
N SER A 12 0.50 -7.11 2.09
CA SER A 12 -0.41 -8.20 1.78
C SER A 12 -0.27 -8.61 0.31
N ARG A 13 -0.49 -9.90 0.03
CA ARG A 13 -0.65 -10.44 -1.32
C ARG A 13 -2.11 -10.63 -1.72
N SER A 14 -3.03 -10.51 -0.76
CA SER A 14 -4.46 -10.57 -1.01
C SER A 14 -4.98 -9.17 -1.30
N PRO A 15 -5.87 -8.99 -2.29
CA PRO A 15 -6.48 -7.69 -2.57
C PRO A 15 -7.40 -7.22 -1.42
N THR A 16 -7.90 -8.16 -0.61
CA THR A 16 -8.66 -7.89 0.62
C THR A 16 -8.27 -8.85 1.75
N PRO A 17 -8.31 -8.41 3.01
CA PRO A 17 -8.53 -7.03 3.45
C PRO A 17 -7.36 -6.11 3.02
N ALA A 18 -7.63 -4.82 2.89
CA ALA A 18 -6.62 -3.79 2.58
C ALA A 18 -6.24 -3.03 3.86
N TRP A 19 -5.17 -2.23 3.80
CA TRP A 19 -4.79 -1.37 4.91
C TRP A 19 -5.84 -0.27 5.14
N ASP A 20 -6.30 -0.15 6.38
CA ASP A 20 -7.36 0.77 6.81
C ASP A 20 -6.86 1.89 7.73
N GLY A 21 -5.56 1.92 8.04
CA GLY A 21 -4.97 2.89 8.97
C GLY A 21 -5.21 2.58 10.45
N SER A 22 -5.78 1.42 10.79
CA SER A 22 -5.99 1.02 12.18
C SER A 22 -4.65 0.88 12.92
N GLY A 23 -4.58 1.43 14.13
CA GLY A 23 -3.36 1.48 14.95
C GLY A 23 -2.28 2.47 14.47
N ALA A 24 -2.47 3.16 13.34
CA ALA A 24 -1.51 4.12 12.81
C ALA A 24 -1.83 5.57 13.26
N SER A 25 -0.78 6.39 13.40
CA SER A 25 -0.91 7.83 13.70
C SER A 25 -1.30 8.61 12.46
N ALA A 26 -2.01 9.74 12.63
CA ALA A 26 -2.31 10.65 11.52
C ALA A 26 -1.00 11.10 10.83
N GLY A 27 -1.01 11.17 9.50
CA GLY A 27 0.18 11.48 8.72
C GLY A 27 0.12 10.99 7.28
N VAL A 28 1.22 11.19 6.56
CA VAL A 28 1.37 10.74 5.16
C VAL A 28 2.03 9.38 5.13
N TYR A 29 1.46 8.49 4.32
CA TYR A 29 1.95 7.13 4.08
C TYR A 29 2.04 6.90 2.57
N THR A 30 3.05 6.15 2.13
CA THR A 30 3.18 5.79 0.72
C THR A 30 2.66 4.37 0.51
N TYR A 31 1.81 4.16 -0.49
CA TYR A 31 1.41 2.82 -0.92
C TYR A 31 2.15 2.43 -2.19
N LYS A 32 2.38 1.13 -2.33
CA LYS A 32 2.89 0.49 -3.55
C LYS A 32 2.09 -0.79 -3.76
N ILE A 33 1.56 -0.96 -4.96
CA ILE A 33 0.84 -2.15 -5.42
C ILE A 33 1.55 -2.64 -6.66
N LEU A 34 1.87 -3.93 -6.66
CA LEU A 34 2.39 -4.64 -7.83
C LEU A 34 1.36 -5.71 -8.20
N VAL A 35 0.90 -5.68 -9.44
CA VAL A 35 -0.01 -6.69 -9.99
C VAL A 35 0.68 -7.37 -11.16
N GLU A 36 0.64 -8.69 -11.16
CA GLU A 36 1.05 -9.51 -12.30
C GLU A 36 -0.21 -10.11 -12.93
N ASN A 37 -0.41 -9.84 -14.22
CA ASN A 37 -1.43 -10.52 -15.00
C ASN A 37 -0.89 -11.88 -15.44
N THR A 38 -1.37 -12.95 -14.80
CA THR A 38 -0.89 -14.31 -15.08
C THR A 38 -1.26 -14.85 -16.47
N LEU A 39 -2.15 -14.17 -17.21
CA LEU A 39 -2.54 -14.55 -18.58
C LEU A 39 -1.67 -13.88 -19.64
N THR A 40 -1.21 -12.65 -19.39
CA THR A 40 -0.44 -11.86 -20.36
C THR A 40 1.03 -11.68 -19.97
N GLY A 41 1.39 -11.97 -18.71
CA GLY A 41 2.70 -11.66 -18.14
C GLY A 41 2.92 -10.17 -17.87
N GLU A 42 1.89 -9.34 -18.01
CA GLU A 42 2.00 -7.89 -17.81
C GLU A 42 2.17 -7.55 -16.33
N HIS A 43 3.13 -6.68 -16.02
CA HIS A 43 3.33 -6.14 -14.68
C HIS A 43 2.79 -4.71 -14.60
N ILE A 44 1.88 -4.48 -13.68
CA ILE A 44 1.30 -3.17 -13.40
C ILE A 44 1.78 -2.73 -12.03
N GLU A 45 2.47 -1.59 -12.00
CA GLU A 45 2.85 -0.92 -10.77
C GLU A 45 1.96 0.32 -10.55
N ARG A 46 1.51 0.48 -9.30
CA ARG A 46 0.82 1.67 -8.82
C ARG A 46 1.44 2.08 -7.51
N PHE A 47 1.77 3.36 -7.38
CA PHE A 47 2.28 3.95 -6.15
C PHE A 47 1.70 5.34 -5.97
N GLY A 48 1.72 5.81 -4.73
CA GLY A 48 1.29 7.15 -4.38
C GLY A 48 1.20 7.34 -2.89
N ASP A 49 0.72 8.51 -2.48
CA ASP A 49 0.61 8.88 -1.08
C ASP A 49 -0.84 8.89 -0.62
N VAL A 50 -1.03 8.50 0.64
CA VAL A 50 -2.30 8.52 1.36
C VAL A 50 -2.10 9.37 2.61
N VAL A 51 -2.99 10.33 2.81
CA VAL A 51 -3.02 11.13 4.04
C VAL A 51 -4.04 10.50 4.99
N LEU A 52 -3.56 9.96 6.10
CA LEU A 52 -4.42 9.47 7.17
C LEU A 52 -4.81 10.66 8.06
N VAL A 53 -6.11 10.99 8.03
CA VAL A 53 -6.73 12.03 8.86
C VAL A 53 -7.52 11.40 10.01
N ARG A 54 -7.81 12.19 11.05
CA ARG A 54 -8.59 11.78 12.23
C ARG A 54 -9.76 12.74 12.44
#